data_AF-A0A6L5X5Q9-F1
#
_entry.id   AF-A0A6L5X5Q9-F1
#
_cell.length_a   1.000
_cell.length_b   1.000
_cell.length_c   1.000
_cell.angle_alpha   90.00
_cell.angle_beta   90.00
_cell.angle_gamma   90.00
#
_symmetry.space_group_name_H-M   'P 1'
#
loop_
_entity.id
_entity.type
_entity.pdbx_description
1 polymer ?
#
loop_
_entity_poly.entity_id
_entity_poly.type
_entity_poly.pdbx_seq_one_letter_code
_entity_poly.pdbx_strand_id
1 'polypeptide(L)'
;MRTVRTQPERRQHEKWMIECTAHRYICLYRNNEVVMGYSNLMHSMESIMGYVEHKTGCRFTDIPIRGKREDFTGLMFDKISAKEDFERQMRLQEVQG
;
A
#
# COMPACT_ATOMS: atom_id res chain seq x y z
N MET A 1 -20.05 -31.19 17.60
CA MET A 1 -18.70 -30.71 17.24
C MET A 1 -18.83 -29.74 16.08
N ARG A 2 -18.58 -28.45 16.27
CA ARG A 2 -18.66 -27.44 15.20
C ARG A 2 -17.30 -27.34 14.53
N THR A 3 -17.23 -27.72 13.26
CA THR A 3 -16.02 -27.62 12.44
C THR A 3 -15.74 -26.14 12.18
N VAL A 4 -14.74 -25.60 12.86
CA VAL A 4 -14.24 -24.24 12.59
C VAL A 4 -13.52 -24.29 11.24
N ARG A 5 -14.17 -23.77 10.20
CA ARG A 5 -13.50 -23.49 8.93
C ARG A 5 -12.48 -22.38 9.17
N THR A 6 -11.23 -22.75 9.44
CA THR A 6 -10.11 -21.80 9.39
C THR A 6 -9.97 -21.32 7.95
N GLN A 7 -10.44 -20.10 7.67
CA GLN A 7 -10.13 -19.41 6.42
C GLN A 7 -8.62 -19.11 6.39
N PRO A 8 -7.82 -19.72 5.52
CA PRO A 8 -6.35 -19.55 5.54
C PRO A 8 -5.89 -18.19 4.98
N GLU A 9 -6.73 -17.53 4.17
CA GLU A 9 -6.32 -16.37 3.37
C GLU A 9 -6.32 -15.04 4.14
N ARG A 10 -7.24 -14.86 5.10
CA ARG A 10 -7.35 -13.59 5.84
C ARG A 10 -6.13 -13.28 6.73
N ARG A 11 -5.37 -14.30 7.14
CA ARG A 11 -4.21 -14.13 8.06
C ARG A 11 -2.98 -13.49 7.44
N GLN A 12 -2.88 -13.44 6.11
CA GLN A 12 -1.71 -12.86 5.44
C GLN A 12 -1.81 -11.35 5.28
N HIS A 13 -3.02 -10.82 5.11
CA HIS A 13 -3.26 -9.38 4.88
C HIS A 13 -3.06 -8.56 6.17
N GLU A 14 -3.45 -9.10 7.32
CA GLU A 14 -3.39 -8.42 8.64
C GLU A 14 -1.99 -8.00 9.09
N LYS A 15 -0.94 -8.41 8.37
CA LYS A 15 0.46 -8.15 8.74
C LYS A 15 1.13 -7.06 7.91
N TRP A 16 0.59 -6.73 6.74
CA TRP A 16 1.22 -5.77 5.83
C TRP A 16 0.68 -4.37 6.07
N MET A 17 1.55 -3.37 5.98
CA MET A 17 1.15 -1.96 5.97
C MET A 17 2.04 -1.18 4.99
N ILE A 18 1.53 -0.10 4.44
CA ILE A 18 2.29 0.84 3.61
C ILE A 18 2.38 2.17 4.35
N GLU A 19 3.52 2.85 4.26
CA GLU A 19 3.67 4.22 4.73
C GLU A 19 4.43 5.03 3.69
N CYS A 20 3.99 6.26 3.43
CA CYS A 20 4.82 7.21 2.72
C CYS A 20 5.56 8.09 3.73
N THR A 21 6.87 8.06 3.70
CA THR A 21 7.72 8.92 4.52
C THR A 21 8.34 10.01 3.66
N ALA A 22 8.33 11.24 4.19
CA ALA A 22 8.96 12.42 3.58
C ALA A 22 8.52 12.69 2.11
N HIS A 23 7.28 12.33 1.77
CA HIS A 23 6.66 12.50 0.44
C HIS A 23 7.37 11.81 -0.72
N ARG A 24 8.36 10.95 -0.44
CA ARG A 24 9.31 10.45 -1.44
C ARG A 24 9.73 9.00 -1.24
N TYR A 25 9.40 8.40 -0.10
CA TYR A 25 9.77 7.02 0.21
C TYR A 25 8.54 6.22 0.62
N ILE A 26 8.20 5.22 -0.19
CA ILE A 26 7.13 4.28 0.11
C ILE A 26 7.75 3.09 0.82
N CYS A 27 7.37 2.87 2.09
CA CYS A 27 7.85 1.78 2.91
C CYS A 27 6.77 0.71 3.03
N LEU A 28 7.13 -0.54 2.76
CA LEU A 28 6.32 -1.72 3.03
C LEU A 28 6.75 -2.32 4.36
N TYR A 29 5.80 -2.43 5.28
CA TYR A 29 5.98 -2.99 6.61
C TYR A 29 5.35 -4.38 6.70
N ARG A 30 5.97 -5.27 7.49
CA ARG A 30 5.35 -6.51 7.97
C ARG A 30 5.51 -6.63 9.47
N ASN A 31 4.42 -6.82 10.21
CA ASN A 31 4.45 -6.86 11.68
C ASN A 31 5.18 -5.65 12.31
N ASN A 32 4.94 -4.44 11.79
CA ASN A 32 5.62 -3.18 12.17
C ASN A 32 7.12 -3.10 11.87
N GLU A 33 7.72 -4.07 11.18
CA GLU A 33 9.11 -4.01 10.72
C GLU A 33 9.17 -3.61 9.24
N VAL A 34 10.11 -2.73 8.87
CA VAL A 34 10.32 -2.35 7.47
C VAL A 34 10.89 -3.54 6.70
N VAL A 35 10.17 -3.99 5.68
CA VAL A 35 10.63 -5.07 4.78
C VAL A 35 11.28 -4.51 3.53
N MET A 36 10.75 -3.40 3.02
CA MET A 36 11.28 -2.76 1.81
C MET A 36 10.96 -1.27 1.79
N GLY A 37 11.86 -0.49 1.21
CA GLY A 37 11.65 0.93 0.93
C GLY A 37 11.87 1.19 -0.55
N TYR A 38 10.96 1.93 -1.17
CA TYR A 38 11.04 2.34 -2.55
C TYR A 38 11.19 3.85 -2.63
N SER A 39 12.27 4.30 -3.28
CA SER A 39 12.45 5.72 -3.58
C SER A 39 11.60 6.08 -4.79
N ASN A 40 10.69 7.00 -4.58
CA ASN A 40 9.83 7.52 -5.64
C ASN A 40 10.51 8.61 -6.48
N LEU A 41 11.83 8.77 -6.35
CA LEU A 41 12.69 9.46 -7.33
C LEU A 41 13.21 8.50 -8.40
N MET A 42 13.25 7.20 -8.09
CA MET A 42 13.84 6.17 -8.95
C MET A 42 12.76 5.30 -9.63
N HIS A 43 11.56 5.27 -9.05
CA HIS A 43 10.44 4.46 -9.52
C HIS A 43 9.18 5.31 -9.53
N SER A 44 8.32 5.08 -10.52
CA SER A 44 6.94 5.58 -10.53
C SER A 44 6.09 4.82 -9.52
N MET A 45 4.98 5.43 -9.09
CA MET A 45 4.02 4.75 -8.22
C MET A 45 3.42 3.50 -8.86
N GLU A 46 3.20 3.47 -10.18
CA GLU A 46 2.76 2.27 -10.88
C GLU A 46 3.74 1.11 -10.71
N SER A 47 5.05 1.40 -10.79
CA SER A 47 6.10 0.40 -10.56
C SER A 47 6.14 -0.07 -9.11
N ILE A 48 6.05 0.87 -8.16
CA ILE A 48 6.05 0.57 -6.72
C ILE A 48 4.84 -0.29 -6.35
N MET A 49 3.65 0.05 -6.83
CA MET A 49 2.43 -0.74 -6.62
C MET A 49 2.63 -2.16 -7.14
N GLY A 50 3.12 -2.33 -8.37
CA GLY A 50 3.42 -3.65 -8.92
C GLY A 50 4.40 -4.46 -8.07
N TYR A 51 5.46 -3.84 -7.54
CA TYR A 51 6.42 -4.51 -6.65
C TYR A 51 5.79 -4.92 -5.32
N VAL A 52 4.97 -4.05 -4.73
CA VAL A 52 4.25 -4.35 -3.49
C VAL A 52 3.27 -5.49 -3.70
N GLU A 53 2.49 -5.47 -4.77
CA GLU A 53 1.52 -6.52 -5.08
C GLU A 53 2.20 -7.86 -5.34
N HIS A 54 3.27 -7.87 -6.13
CA HIS A 54 4.07 -9.06 -6.36
C HIS A 54 4.70 -9.60 -5.07
N LYS A 55 5.19 -8.72 -4.18
CA LYS A 55 5.85 -9.11 -2.92
C LYS A 55 4.88 -9.66 -1.89
N THR A 56 3.69 -9.07 -1.79
CA THR A 56 2.71 -9.40 -0.75
C THR A 56 1.70 -10.45 -1.20
N GLY A 57 1.46 -10.57 -2.52
CA GLY A 57 0.34 -11.33 -3.07
C GLY A 57 -1.02 -10.64 -2.87
N CYS A 58 -1.03 -9.43 -2.34
CA CYS A 58 -2.23 -8.64 -2.06
C CYS A 58 -2.33 -7.50 -3.08
N ARG A 59 -3.56 -7.06 -3.42
CA ARG A 59 -3.71 -5.81 -4.17
C ARG A 59 -3.28 -4.64 -3.29
N PHE A 60 -2.63 -3.63 -3.88
CA PHE A 60 -2.15 -2.47 -3.14
C PHE A 60 -3.28 -1.78 -2.37
N THR A 61 -4.47 -1.71 -2.97
CA THR A 61 -5.70 -1.14 -2.37
C THR A 61 -6.21 -1.88 -1.14
N ASP A 62 -5.83 -3.14 -0.98
CA ASP A 62 -6.29 -3.98 0.13
C ASP A 62 -5.29 -3.95 1.31
N ILE A 63 -4.12 -3.29 1.14
CA ILE A 63 -3.10 -3.14 2.17
C ILE A 63 -3.37 -1.82 2.91
N PRO A 64 -3.48 -1.85 4.25
CA PRO A 64 -3.72 -0.64 5.03
C PRO A 64 -2.54 0.33 4.93
N ILE A 65 -2.87 1.62 4.87
CA ILE A 65 -1.90 2.70 4.79
C ILE A 65 -1.78 3.40 6.15
N ARG A 66 -0.55 3.54 6.63
CA ARG A 66 -0.18 4.37 7.77
C ARG A 66 0.25 5.74 7.26
N GLY A 67 -0.37 6.79 7.78
CA GLY A 67 -0.13 8.18 7.38
C GLY A 67 -1.38 8.85 6.87
N LYS A 68 -1.24 10.08 6.37
CA LYS A 68 -2.32 10.87 5.77
C LYS A 68 -2.17 10.92 4.27
N ARG A 69 -3.25 11.20 3.54
CA ARG A 69 -3.19 11.37 2.08
C ARG A 69 -2.18 12.45 1.66
N GLU A 70 -2.02 13.50 2.45
CA GLU A 70 -1.05 14.58 2.16
C GLU A 70 0.39 14.06 2.07
N ASP A 71 0.70 12.96 2.77
CA ASP A 71 2.00 12.30 2.73
C ASP A 71 2.33 11.77 1.32
N PHE A 72 1.33 11.59 0.45
CA PHE A 72 1.47 11.00 -0.90
C PHE A 72 1.44 12.03 -2.05
N THR A 73 1.36 13.33 -1.74
CA THR A 73 1.19 14.39 -2.76
C THR A 73 2.42 14.64 -3.65
N GLY A 74 3.62 14.28 -3.17
CA GLY A 74 4.90 14.47 -3.87
C GLY A 74 5.28 13.34 -4.81
N LEU A 75 4.37 12.41 -5.09
CA LEU A 75 4.72 11.19 -5.80
C LEU A 75 4.70 11.35 -7.34
N MET A 76 5.74 10.84 -8.00
CA MET A 76 5.83 10.63 -9.45
C MET A 76 4.92 9.48 -9.91
N PHE A 77 4.21 9.73 -11.00
CA PHE A 77 3.39 8.76 -11.71
C PHE A 77 3.76 8.82 -13.18
N ASP A 78 3.73 7.69 -13.87
CA ASP A 78 3.97 7.64 -15.33
C ASP A 78 2.77 8.23 -16.09
N LYS A 79 1.56 8.14 -15.53
CA LYS A 79 0.32 8.63 -16.14
C LYS A 79 -0.50 9.49 -15.19
N ILE A 80 -1.06 10.58 -15.72
CA ILE A 80 -2.00 11.45 -14.98
C ILE A 80 -3.22 10.65 -14.49
N SER A 81 -3.76 9.76 -15.32
CA SER A 81 -4.92 8.93 -14.94
C SER A 81 -4.60 7.96 -13.80
N ALA A 82 -3.36 7.48 -13.70
CA ALA A 82 -2.93 6.63 -12.58
C ALA A 82 -2.85 7.44 -11.28
N LYS A 83 -2.35 8.68 -11.35
CA LYS A 83 -2.37 9.61 -10.21
C LYS A 83 -3.80 9.87 -9.72
N GLU A 84 -4.71 10.18 -10.62
CA GLU A 84 -6.12 10.47 -10.27
C GLU A 84 -6.82 9.26 -9.63
N ASP A 85 -6.57 8.05 -10.15
CA ASP A 85 -7.07 6.80 -9.57
C ASP A 85 -6.47 6.56 -8.18
N PHE A 86 -5.16 6.71 -8.03
CA PHE A 86 -4.48 6.58 -6.75
C PHE A 86 -5.06 7.54 -5.69
N GLU A 87 -5.17 8.83 -6.01
CA GLU A 87 -5.74 9.83 -5.10
C GLU A 87 -7.22 9.53 -4.75
N ARG A 88 -7.99 8.97 -5.69
CA ARG A 88 -9.36 8.52 -5.42
C ARG A 88 -9.36 7.35 -4.44
N GLN A 89 -8.49 6.37 -4.61
CA GLN A 89 -8.38 5.22 -3.70
C GLN A 89 -7.97 5.64 -2.30
N MET A 90 -7.00 6.56 -2.18
CA MET A 90 -6.59 7.13 -0.88
C MET A 90 -7.77 7.76 -0.15
N ARG A 91 -8.59 8.57 -0.85
CA ARG A 91 -9.81 9.17 -0.28
C ARG A 91 -10.81 8.13 0.22
N LEU A 92 -10.93 6.98 -0.45
CA LEU A 92 -11.85 5.92 -0.03
C LEU A 92 -11.35 5.20 1.23
N GLN A 93 -10.04 5.02 1.37
CA GLN A 93 -9.45 4.41 2.57
C GLN A 93 -9.52 5.35 3.78
N GLU A 94 -9.34 6.66 3.61
CA GLU A 94 -9.50 7.65 4.70
C GLU A 94 -10.91 7.67 5.30
N VAL A 95 -11.94 7.40 4.50
CA VAL A 95 -13.34 7.35 4.98
C VAL A 95 -13.63 6.09 5.82
N GLN A 96 -12.78 5.05 5.72
CA GLN A 96 -12.96 3.78 6.41
C GLN A 96 -12.10 3.62 7.68
N GLY A 97 -11.14 4.52 7.90
CA GLY A 97 -10.17 4.50 9.01
C GLY A 97 -10.57 5.31 10.22
#